data_AF-A0A382NYB5-F1
#
_entry.id   AF-A0A382NYB5-F1
#
_cell.length_a   1.000
_cell.length_b   1.000
_cell.length_c   1.000
_cell.angle_alpha   90.00
_cell.angle_beta   90.00
_cell.angle_gamma   90.00
#
_symmetry.space_group_name_H-M   'P 1'
#
loop_
_entity.id
_entity.type
_entity.pdbx_description
1 polymer ?
#
loop_
_entity_poly.entity_id
_entity_poly.type
_entity_poly.pdbx_seq_one_letter_code
_entity_poly.pdbx_strand_id
1 'polypeptide(L)'
;MRPIPKTFIQRLKYVGPGVIVAGSVIGSGELILTSLLGALAGFTFFWWILLSIGSKSIIQAELARYVIVKKRTFLEIFSEIPGLAIQIRQKKTSWVVWFLFLGVIPGVAGGGGIVGSAAQAGHMLLPLISENLWVIIICLLTWLILYWGSYKSLEKVLLLMVITFSVITLIISIVMQTTEYQVNIDQILHGLSFDFKLEYLALAIAVYGYTGINFGEIMAYTYWCLEKGYAKEAGNKNEGIKSWIKVMQTD
;
A
#
# COMPACT_ATOMS: atom_id res chain seq x y z
N MET A 1 -19.79 21.03 -11.53
CA MET A 1 -19.39 20.77 -10.14
C MET A 1 -20.38 19.78 -9.56
N ARG A 2 -19.88 18.70 -8.96
CA ARG A 2 -20.69 17.72 -8.23
C ARG A 2 -21.25 18.37 -6.95
N PRO A 3 -22.41 17.91 -6.45
CA PRO A 3 -22.95 18.43 -5.20
C PRO A 3 -21.99 18.14 -4.04
N ILE A 4 -21.83 19.10 -3.13
CA ILE A 4 -20.96 19.00 -1.95
C ILE A 4 -21.51 17.89 -1.04
N PRO A 5 -20.76 16.79 -0.78
CA PRO A 5 -21.26 15.67 0.01
C PRO A 5 -21.30 16.00 1.50
N LYS A 6 -22.51 16.20 2.04
CA LYS A 6 -22.71 16.60 3.45
C LYS A 6 -22.75 15.38 4.38
N THR A 7 -23.35 14.28 3.94
CA THR A 7 -23.58 13.07 4.75
C THR A 7 -22.58 11.96 4.43
N PHE A 8 -22.38 11.04 5.38
CA PHE A 8 -21.48 9.88 5.21
C PHE A 8 -21.86 9.01 4.00
N ILE A 9 -23.16 8.74 3.82
CA ILE A 9 -23.68 7.96 2.67
C ILE A 9 -23.38 8.64 1.34
N GLN A 10 -23.40 9.98 1.29
CA GLN A 10 -23.03 10.70 0.07
C GLN A 10 -21.52 10.59 -0.23
N ARG A 11 -20.67 10.52 0.80
CA ARG A 11 -19.21 10.38 0.63
C ARG A 11 -18.83 9.01 0.06
N LEU A 12 -19.48 7.94 0.52
CA LEU A 12 -19.30 6.57 0.01
C LEU A 12 -19.47 6.46 -1.51
N LYS A 13 -20.29 7.33 -2.13
CA LYS A 13 -20.46 7.36 -3.60
C LYS A 13 -19.24 7.89 -4.36
N TYR A 14 -18.29 8.52 -3.66
CA TYR A 14 -17.12 9.17 -4.25
C TYR A 14 -15.81 8.48 -3.93
N VAL A 15 -15.81 7.49 -3.02
CA VAL A 15 -14.69 6.60 -2.70
C VAL A 15 -14.18 5.93 -3.98
N GLY A 16 -12.87 5.74 -4.10
CA GLY A 16 -12.26 5.15 -5.28
C GLY A 16 -10.74 4.97 -5.16
N PRO A 17 -9.95 6.06 -5.10
CA PRO A 17 -8.50 5.99 -4.92
C PRO A 17 -8.05 5.05 -3.79
N GLY A 18 -8.73 5.03 -2.65
CA GLY A 18 -8.40 4.19 -1.50
C GLY A 18 -8.60 2.70 -1.77
N VAL A 19 -9.64 2.35 -2.52
CA VAL A 19 -9.93 0.96 -2.92
C VAL A 19 -8.84 0.41 -3.84
N ILE A 20 -8.33 1.23 -4.76
CA ILE A 20 -7.23 0.81 -5.65
C ILE A 20 -5.96 0.58 -4.83
N VAL A 21 -5.65 1.49 -3.90
CA VAL A 21 -4.49 1.34 -3.00
C VAL A 21 -4.61 0.09 -2.15
N ALA A 22 -5.78 -0.17 -1.57
CA ALA A 22 -6.02 -1.38 -0.79
C ALA A 22 -5.77 -2.64 -1.65
N GLY A 23 -6.23 -2.63 -2.90
CA GLY A 23 -5.99 -3.70 -3.86
C GLY A 23 -4.54 -3.87 -4.30
N SER A 24 -3.71 -2.83 -4.26
CA SER A 24 -2.28 -2.91 -4.60
C SER A 24 -1.39 -3.31 -3.43
N VAL A 25 -1.80 -3.00 -2.19
CA VAL A 25 -1.04 -3.32 -0.97
C VAL A 25 -1.18 -4.81 -0.63
N ILE A 26 -2.40 -5.34 -0.73
CA ILE A 26 -2.74 -6.68 -0.24
C ILE A 26 -2.27 -7.74 -1.22
N GLY A 27 -1.33 -8.59 -0.80
CA GLY A 27 -1.02 -9.86 -1.49
C GLY A 27 0.39 -10.03 -2.06
N SER A 28 1.36 -9.16 -1.72
CA SER A 28 2.66 -9.15 -2.42
C SER A 28 3.87 -9.51 -1.53
N GLY A 29 4.54 -8.54 -0.90
CA GLY A 29 5.72 -8.75 -0.06
C GLY A 29 5.44 -8.72 1.45
N GLU A 30 4.33 -8.10 1.87
CA GLU A 30 3.98 -8.00 3.28
C GLU A 30 3.75 -9.36 3.91
N LEU A 31 3.14 -10.31 3.19
CA LEU A 31 2.81 -11.64 3.73
C LEU A 31 4.05 -12.45 4.07
N ILE A 32 5.04 -12.40 3.20
CA ILE A 32 6.28 -13.15 3.37
C ILE A 32 7.07 -12.55 4.54
N LEU A 33 7.23 -11.23 4.56
CA LEU A 33 8.04 -10.57 5.58
C LEU A 33 7.36 -10.58 6.96
N THR A 34 6.05 -10.37 7.03
CA THR A 34 5.30 -10.42 8.31
C THR A 34 5.21 -11.84 8.86
N SER A 35 4.96 -12.84 8.01
CA SER A 35 4.98 -14.25 8.46
C SER A 35 6.38 -14.69 8.87
N LEU A 36 7.43 -14.27 8.16
CA LEU A 36 8.82 -14.53 8.53
C LEU A 36 9.17 -13.88 9.88
N LEU A 37 8.82 -12.61 10.08
CA LEU A 37 9.05 -11.93 11.35
C LEU A 37 8.26 -12.59 12.49
N GLY A 38 7.00 -12.98 12.25
CA GLY A 38 6.19 -13.70 13.22
C GLY A 38 6.75 -15.09 13.55
N ALA A 39 7.31 -15.80 12.56
CA ALA A 39 7.92 -17.11 12.76
C ALA A 39 9.23 -17.03 13.58
N LEU A 40 10.04 -15.98 13.36
CA LEU A 40 11.33 -15.81 14.04
C LEU A 40 11.22 -15.12 15.41
N ALA A 41 10.40 -14.08 15.50
CA ALA A 41 10.30 -13.23 16.68
C ALA A 41 9.01 -13.42 17.48
N GLY A 42 8.12 -14.32 17.04
CA GLY A 42 6.80 -14.49 17.63
C GLY A 42 5.98 -13.20 17.57
N PHE A 43 5.23 -12.94 18.64
CA PHE A 43 4.40 -11.74 18.77
C PHE A 43 5.17 -10.49 19.19
N THR A 44 6.46 -10.58 19.50
CA THR A 44 7.28 -9.49 20.05
C THR A 44 7.19 -8.18 19.25
N PHE A 45 7.08 -8.26 17.92
CA PHE A 45 6.96 -7.09 17.03
C PHE A 45 5.51 -6.77 16.63
N PHE A 46 4.51 -7.27 17.35
CA PHE A 46 3.10 -7.02 17.01
C PHE A 46 2.78 -5.51 17.07
N TRP A 47 3.25 -4.79 18.10
CA TRP A 47 3.15 -3.34 18.18
C TRP A 47 3.80 -2.62 16.99
N TRP A 48 4.88 -3.17 16.45
CA TRP A 48 5.62 -2.59 15.33
C TRP A 48 4.84 -2.70 14.01
N ILE A 49 4.12 -3.80 13.81
CA ILE A 49 3.20 -3.96 12.67
C ILE A 49 2.06 -2.94 12.76
N LEU A 50 1.44 -2.80 13.94
CA LEU A 50 0.39 -1.80 14.16
C LEU A 50 0.89 -0.38 13.92
N LEU A 51 2.10 -0.07 14.41
CA LEU A 51 2.75 1.21 14.18
C LEU A 51 2.98 1.46 12.69
N SER A 52 3.46 0.46 11.94
CA SER A 52 3.68 0.58 10.48
C SER A 52 2.39 0.91 9.72
N ILE A 53 1.30 0.18 10.00
CA ILE A 53 0.01 0.40 9.33
C ILE A 53 -0.59 1.76 9.72
N GLY A 54 -0.50 2.12 11.00
CA GLY A 54 -1.06 3.37 11.53
C GLY A 54 -0.29 4.62 11.10
N SER A 55 1.04 4.62 11.20
CA SER A 55 1.85 5.81 10.93
C SER A 55 1.78 6.23 9.46
N LYS A 56 1.85 5.25 8.54
CA LYS A 56 1.86 5.49 7.10
C LYS A 56 0.52 5.98 6.57
N SER A 57 -0.60 5.46 7.08
CA SER A 57 -1.93 5.93 6.68
C SER A 57 -2.18 7.38 7.08
N ILE A 58 -1.70 7.80 8.25
CA ILE A 58 -1.73 9.21 8.69
C ILE A 58 -0.91 10.10 7.75
N ILE A 59 0.33 9.67 7.45
CA ILE A 59 1.20 10.42 6.53
C ILE A 59 0.56 10.54 5.13
N GLN A 60 -0.03 9.47 4.62
CA GLN A 60 -0.73 9.47 3.34
C GLN A 60 -1.92 10.45 3.34
N ALA A 61 -2.75 10.42 4.38
CA ALA A 61 -3.91 11.31 4.52
C ALA A 61 -3.49 12.79 4.57
N GLU A 62 -2.39 13.09 5.25
CA GLU A 62 -1.82 14.44 5.34
C GLU A 62 -1.30 14.95 3.99
N LEU A 63 -0.55 14.10 3.27
CA LEU A 63 -0.05 14.42 1.94
C LEU A 63 -1.18 14.60 0.93
N ALA A 64 -2.19 13.72 0.97
CA ALA A 64 -3.39 13.84 0.13
C ALA A 64 -4.18 15.11 0.43
N ARG A 65 -4.36 15.46 1.71
CA ARG A 65 -4.98 16.72 2.12
C ARG A 65 -4.23 17.91 1.54
N TYR A 66 -2.90 17.91 1.65
CA TYR A 66 -2.07 18.99 1.15
C TYR A 66 -2.21 19.15 -0.38
N VAL A 67 -2.17 18.04 -1.12
CA VAL A 67 -2.34 17.99 -2.58
C VAL A 67 -3.72 18.50 -3.01
N ILE A 68 -4.78 18.13 -2.30
CA ILE A 68 -6.15 18.60 -2.57
C ILE A 68 -6.28 20.11 -2.35
N VAL A 69 -5.69 20.63 -1.25
CA VAL A 69 -5.76 22.06 -0.90
C VAL A 69 -4.93 22.91 -1.85
N LYS A 70 -3.68 22.50 -2.14
CA LYS A 70 -2.75 23.27 -2.96
C LYS A 70 -2.95 23.05 -4.46
N LYS A 71 -3.69 22.02 -4.86
CA LYS A 71 -3.94 21.65 -6.28
C LYS A 71 -2.65 21.45 -7.07
N ARG A 72 -1.63 20.93 -6.40
CA ARG A 72 -0.30 20.66 -6.94
C ARG A 72 0.00 19.18 -6.77
N THR A 73 0.79 18.64 -7.68
CA THR A 73 1.17 17.23 -7.66
C THR A 73 2.19 16.95 -6.56
N PHE A 74 2.28 15.68 -6.14
CA PHE A 74 3.24 15.23 -5.14
C PHE A 74 4.67 15.67 -5.47
N LEU A 75 5.14 15.43 -6.70
CA LEU A 75 6.50 15.78 -7.10
C LEU A 75 6.76 17.29 -7.09
N GLU A 76 5.76 18.12 -7.43
CA GLU A 76 5.90 19.58 -7.35
C GLU A 76 6.12 20.03 -5.90
N ILE A 77 5.39 19.45 -4.94
CA ILE A 77 5.51 19.80 -3.53
C ILE A 77 6.90 19.41 -2.99
N PHE A 78 7.35 18.20 -3.34
CA PHE A 78 8.66 17.72 -2.92
C PHE A 78 9.83 18.45 -3.60
N SER A 79 9.59 19.04 -4.78
CA SER A 79 10.56 19.88 -5.47
C SER A 79 10.84 21.22 -4.76
N GLU A 80 9.93 21.66 -3.89
CA GLU A 80 10.05 22.91 -3.12
C GLU A 80 10.86 22.75 -1.82
N ILE A 81 11.14 21.51 -1.39
CA ILE A 81 11.88 21.24 -0.14
C ILE A 81 13.27 21.90 -0.21
N PRO A 82 13.64 22.71 0.81
CA PRO A 82 14.92 23.42 0.83
C PRO A 82 16.10 22.44 0.86
N GLY A 83 17.19 22.82 0.19
CA GLY A 83 18.40 22.01 0.09
C GLY A 83 19.03 22.06 -1.30
N LEU A 84 19.90 21.09 -1.57
CA LEU A 84 20.51 20.88 -2.87
C LEU A 84 19.41 20.74 -3.92
N ALA A 85 19.46 21.57 -4.95
CA ALA A 85 18.50 21.52 -6.03
C ALA A 85 19.22 21.72 -7.35
N ILE A 86 18.84 20.88 -8.32
CA ILE A 86 19.34 20.97 -9.69
C ILE A 86 18.25 21.65 -10.49
N GLN A 87 18.59 22.77 -11.13
CA GLN A 87 17.66 23.53 -11.95
C GLN A 87 17.78 23.08 -13.40
N ILE A 88 16.74 22.43 -13.93
CA ILE A 88 16.72 21.94 -15.32
C ILE A 88 15.59 22.67 -16.06
N ARG A 89 15.94 23.38 -17.15
CA ARG A 89 15.00 23.99 -18.11
C ARG A 89 13.76 24.65 -17.45
N GLN A 90 14.01 25.53 -16.47
CA GLN A 90 13.02 26.34 -15.71
C GLN A 90 12.28 25.68 -14.54
N LYS A 91 12.46 24.38 -14.26
CA LYS A 91 11.92 23.75 -13.05
C LYS A 91 13.05 23.43 -12.06
N LYS A 92 12.84 23.77 -10.78
CA LYS A 92 13.75 23.43 -9.68
C LYS A 92 13.44 22.00 -9.24
N THR A 93 14.40 21.09 -9.34
CA THR A 93 14.25 19.71 -8.85
C THR A 93 15.11 19.55 -7.61
N SER A 94 14.48 19.42 -6.44
CA SER A 94 15.16 19.20 -5.16
C SER A 94 15.84 17.82 -5.11
N TRP A 95 16.89 17.69 -4.32
CA TRP A 95 17.59 16.43 -4.05
C TRP A 95 16.64 15.33 -3.58
N VAL A 96 15.54 15.70 -2.90
CA VAL A 96 14.53 14.74 -2.45
C VAL A 96 13.89 14.04 -3.63
N VAL A 97 13.54 14.77 -4.70
CA VAL A 97 12.96 14.15 -5.91
C VAL A 97 13.94 13.16 -6.54
N TRP A 98 15.24 13.48 -6.57
CA TRP A 98 16.27 12.55 -7.04
C TRP A 98 16.41 11.33 -6.15
N PHE A 99 16.35 11.50 -4.83
CA PHE A 99 16.33 10.40 -3.88
C PHE A 99 15.11 9.50 -4.08
N LEU A 100 13.93 10.07 -4.34
CA LEU A 100 12.72 9.31 -4.69
C LEU A 100 12.90 8.52 -6.00
N PHE A 101 13.56 9.10 -7.01
CA PHE A 101 13.90 8.38 -8.24
C PHE A 101 14.87 7.22 -7.99
N LEU A 102 15.87 7.40 -7.14
CA LEU A 102 16.75 6.30 -6.73
C LEU A 102 15.99 5.18 -6.02
N GLY A 103 14.95 5.53 -5.26
CA GLY A 103 14.03 4.58 -4.63
C GLY A 103 13.27 3.66 -5.61
N VAL A 104 13.22 3.99 -6.90
CA VAL A 104 12.62 3.11 -7.93
C VAL A 104 13.44 1.83 -8.10
N ILE A 105 14.76 1.89 -7.95
CA ILE A 105 15.65 0.73 -8.14
C ILE A 105 15.31 -0.41 -7.17
N PRO A 106 15.29 -0.20 -5.83
CA PRO A 106 14.86 -1.25 -4.91
C PRO A 106 13.37 -1.59 -5.07
N GLY A 107 12.53 -0.66 -5.53
CA GLY A 107 11.13 -0.94 -5.85
C GLY A 107 10.95 -1.96 -6.98
N VAL A 108 11.73 -1.85 -8.05
CA VAL A 108 11.74 -2.83 -9.15
C VAL A 108 12.24 -4.19 -8.68
N ALA A 109 13.30 -4.21 -7.87
CA ALA A 109 13.79 -5.44 -7.24
C ALA A 109 12.71 -6.09 -6.35
N GLY A 110 11.96 -5.28 -5.61
CA GLY A 110 10.80 -5.70 -4.83
C GLY A 110 9.70 -6.34 -5.68
N GLY A 111 9.34 -5.71 -6.79
CA GLY A 111 8.42 -6.26 -7.78
C GLY A 111 8.87 -7.63 -8.31
N GLY A 112 10.17 -7.78 -8.59
CA GLY A 112 10.76 -9.06 -8.97
C GLY A 112 10.62 -10.13 -7.89
N GLY A 113 10.80 -9.76 -6.61
CA GLY A 113 10.58 -10.65 -5.47
C GLY A 113 9.15 -11.18 -5.40
N ILE A 114 8.15 -10.31 -5.61
CA ILE A 114 6.72 -10.67 -5.60
C ILE A 114 6.41 -11.69 -6.69
N VAL A 115 6.86 -11.44 -7.92
CA VAL A 115 6.65 -12.37 -9.06
C VAL A 115 7.37 -13.70 -8.81
N GLY A 116 8.60 -13.66 -8.27
CA GLY A 116 9.35 -14.86 -7.92
C GLY A 116 8.65 -15.70 -6.84
N SER A 117 8.13 -15.07 -5.79
CA SER A 117 7.38 -15.78 -4.74
C SER A 117 6.06 -16.37 -5.24
N ALA A 118 5.35 -15.65 -6.11
CA ALA A 118 4.14 -16.19 -6.75
C ALA A 118 4.49 -17.39 -7.66
N ALA A 119 5.60 -17.32 -8.39
CA ALA A 119 6.08 -18.45 -9.20
C ALA A 119 6.49 -19.66 -8.35
N GLN A 120 7.13 -19.43 -7.20
CA GLN A 120 7.45 -20.49 -6.24
C GLN A 120 6.18 -21.19 -5.74
N ALA A 121 5.17 -20.41 -5.35
CA ALA A 121 3.89 -20.96 -4.90
C ALA A 121 3.21 -21.77 -6.03
N GLY A 122 3.27 -21.29 -7.27
CA GLY A 122 2.81 -22.03 -8.45
C GLY A 122 3.54 -23.35 -8.64
N HIS A 123 4.87 -23.36 -8.48
CA HIS A 123 5.68 -24.58 -8.57
C HIS A 123 5.33 -25.58 -7.46
N MET A 124 5.08 -25.11 -6.23
CA MET A 124 4.63 -25.97 -5.13
C MET A 124 3.26 -26.63 -5.42
N LEU A 125 2.37 -25.95 -6.14
CA LEU A 125 1.06 -26.49 -6.53
C LEU A 125 1.13 -27.47 -7.70
N LEU A 126 1.94 -27.16 -8.72
CA LEU A 126 2.17 -28.03 -9.88
C LEU A 126 3.68 -28.19 -10.12
N PRO A 127 4.32 -29.16 -9.46
CA PRO A 127 5.77 -29.38 -9.54
C PRO A 127 6.27 -29.75 -10.95
N LEU A 128 5.36 -30.14 -11.85
CA LEU A 128 5.65 -30.43 -13.26
C LEU A 128 6.13 -29.21 -14.05
N ILE A 129 5.77 -28.00 -13.61
CA ILE A 129 6.12 -26.74 -14.26
C ILE A 129 7.26 -26.09 -13.47
N SER A 130 8.39 -25.78 -14.12
CA SER A 130 9.52 -25.14 -13.46
C SER A 130 9.20 -23.72 -12.99
N GLU A 131 9.89 -23.25 -11.94
CA GLU A 131 9.78 -21.89 -11.41
C GLU A 131 9.96 -20.83 -12.50
N ASN A 132 10.96 -20.99 -13.38
CA ASN A 132 11.20 -20.06 -14.49
C ASN A 132 10.02 -19.99 -15.46
N LEU A 133 9.35 -21.11 -15.75
CA LEU A 133 8.18 -21.12 -16.63
C LEU A 133 6.99 -20.46 -15.93
N TRP A 134 6.81 -20.68 -14.63
CA TRP A 134 5.80 -20.00 -13.83
C TRP A 134 5.97 -18.48 -13.84
N VAL A 135 7.21 -17.98 -13.72
CA VAL A 135 7.50 -16.53 -13.86
C VAL A 135 6.99 -16.01 -15.21
N ILE A 136 7.31 -16.72 -16.31
CA ILE A 136 6.87 -16.32 -17.66
C ILE A 136 5.34 -16.32 -17.76
N ILE A 137 4.68 -17.37 -17.24
CA ILE A 137 3.21 -17.49 -17.24
C ILE A 137 2.59 -16.33 -16.47
N ILE A 138 3.06 -16.04 -15.25
CA ILE A 138 2.52 -14.97 -14.41
C ILE A 138 2.72 -13.60 -15.06
N CYS A 139 3.91 -13.34 -15.62
CA CYS A 139 4.19 -12.10 -16.35
C CYS A 139 3.30 -11.94 -17.58
N LEU A 140 3.09 -13.01 -18.37
CA LEU A 140 2.22 -12.99 -19.53
C LEU A 140 0.75 -12.76 -19.15
N LEU A 141 0.25 -13.46 -18.12
CA LEU A 141 -1.11 -13.26 -17.62
C LEU A 141 -1.32 -11.84 -17.11
N THR A 142 -0.37 -11.31 -16.34
CA THR A 142 -0.42 -9.93 -15.84
C THR A 142 -0.42 -8.93 -17.01
N TRP A 143 0.44 -9.15 -18.00
CA TRP A 143 0.49 -8.31 -19.20
C TRP A 143 -0.82 -8.35 -19.99
N LEU A 144 -1.43 -9.52 -20.19
CA LEU A 144 -2.74 -9.66 -20.86
C LEU A 144 -3.87 -8.96 -20.11
N ILE A 145 -3.90 -9.10 -18.77
CA ILE A 145 -4.88 -8.42 -17.91
C ILE A 145 -4.73 -6.90 -18.04
N LEU A 146 -3.51 -6.38 -18.07
CA LEU A 146 -3.26 -4.94 -18.23
C LEU A 146 -3.53 -4.44 -19.65
N TYR A 147 -3.24 -5.25 -20.67
CA TYR A 147 -3.41 -4.87 -22.07
C TYR A 147 -4.89 -4.78 -22.48
N TRP A 148 -5.73 -5.72 -22.05
CA TRP A 148 -7.16 -5.74 -22.37
C TRP A 148 -8.07 -5.21 -21.25
N GLY A 149 -7.56 -5.08 -20.03
CA GLY A 149 -8.34 -4.66 -18.87
C GLY A 149 -8.75 -3.19 -18.93
N SER A 150 -10.05 -2.93 -18.78
CA SER A 150 -10.52 -1.59 -18.41
C SER A 150 -10.30 -1.36 -16.90
N TYR A 151 -10.24 -0.10 -16.48
CA TYR A 151 -10.15 0.27 -15.06
C TYR A 151 -11.18 -0.47 -14.19
N LYS A 152 -12.44 -0.56 -14.64
CA LYS A 152 -13.51 -1.26 -13.92
C LYS A 152 -13.30 -2.78 -13.85
N SER A 153 -12.64 -3.36 -14.85
CA SER A 153 -12.29 -4.78 -14.86
C SER A 153 -11.17 -5.06 -13.87
N LEU A 154 -10.12 -4.24 -13.88
CA LEU A 154 -9.00 -4.35 -12.95
C LEU A 154 -9.47 -4.20 -11.50
N GLU A 155 -10.31 -3.20 -11.22
CA GLU A 155 -10.90 -2.98 -9.89
C GLU A 155 -11.65 -4.22 -9.40
N LYS A 156 -12.52 -4.83 -10.23
CA LYS A 156 -13.26 -6.04 -9.85
C LYS A 156 -12.37 -7.25 -9.61
N VAL A 157 -11.37 -7.46 -10.46
CA VAL A 157 -10.44 -8.58 -10.32
C VAL A 157 -9.63 -8.43 -9.04
N LEU A 158 -9.06 -7.25 -8.79
CA LEU A 158 -8.30 -6.96 -7.57
C LEU A 158 -9.16 -7.08 -6.32
N LEU A 159 -10.38 -6.53 -6.33
CA LEU A 159 -11.32 -6.67 -5.21
C LEU A 159 -11.64 -8.13 -4.90
N LEU A 160 -11.87 -8.96 -5.93
CA LEU A 160 -12.11 -10.39 -5.76
C LEU A 160 -10.89 -11.08 -5.14
N MET A 161 -9.68 -10.78 -5.63
CA MET A 161 -8.44 -11.34 -5.10
C MET A 161 -8.24 -10.97 -3.63
N VAL A 162 -8.42 -9.69 -3.27
CA VAL A 162 -8.31 -9.17 -1.90
C VAL A 162 -9.29 -9.85 -0.97
N ILE A 163 -10.58 -9.90 -1.34
CA ILE A 163 -11.62 -10.51 -0.51
C ILE A 163 -11.33 -12.00 -0.32
N THR A 164 -10.99 -12.70 -1.40
CA THR A 164 -10.66 -14.13 -1.35
C THR A 164 -9.47 -14.39 -0.43
N PHE A 165 -8.41 -13.60 -0.60
CA PHE A 165 -7.22 -13.67 0.24
C PHE A 165 -7.56 -13.43 1.72
N SER A 166 -8.29 -12.36 2.06
CA SER A 166 -8.67 -12.05 3.44
C SER A 166 -9.52 -13.15 4.07
N VAL A 167 -10.47 -13.71 3.33
CA VAL A 167 -11.31 -14.82 3.81
C VAL A 167 -10.45 -16.05 4.08
N ILE A 168 -9.53 -16.41 3.19
CA ILE A 168 -8.62 -17.55 3.38
C ILE A 168 -7.73 -17.32 4.61
N THR A 169 -7.14 -16.13 4.78
CA THR A 169 -6.32 -15.81 5.96
C THR A 169 -7.12 -15.92 7.26
N LEU A 170 -8.37 -15.46 7.27
CA LEU A 170 -9.24 -15.56 8.43
C LEU A 170 -9.59 -17.02 8.75
N ILE A 171 -9.87 -17.84 7.74
CA ILE A 171 -10.08 -19.28 7.91
C ILE A 171 -8.82 -19.93 8.50
N ILE A 172 -7.64 -19.65 7.95
CA ILE A 172 -6.37 -20.16 8.47
C ILE A 172 -6.19 -19.75 9.94
N SER A 173 -6.44 -18.49 10.27
CA SER A 173 -6.31 -17.98 11.65
C SER A 173 -7.23 -18.67 12.64
N ILE A 174 -8.47 -19.00 12.24
CA ILE A 174 -9.45 -19.74 13.05
C ILE A 174 -9.03 -21.20 13.20
N VAL A 175 -8.69 -21.87 12.10
CA VAL A 175 -8.28 -23.29 12.11
C VAL A 175 -6.97 -23.47 12.89
N MET A 176 -6.05 -22.51 12.84
CA MET A 176 -4.80 -22.55 13.58
C MET A 176 -5.02 -22.63 15.11
N GLN A 177 -6.16 -22.14 15.63
CA GLN A 177 -6.50 -22.28 17.05
C GLN A 177 -6.72 -23.74 17.48
N THR A 178 -6.95 -24.67 16.56
CA THR A 178 -7.10 -26.10 16.87
C THR A 178 -5.77 -26.86 16.83
N THR A 179 -4.66 -26.16 16.60
CA THR A 179 -3.33 -26.75 16.47
C THR A 179 -2.43 -26.34 17.63
N GLU A 180 -1.24 -26.94 17.72
CA GLU A 180 -0.22 -26.57 18.70
C GLU A 180 0.24 -25.09 18.56
N TYR A 181 -0.01 -24.47 17.39
CA TYR A 181 0.31 -23.07 17.10
C TYR A 181 -0.82 -22.10 17.46
N GLN A 182 -1.71 -22.46 18.38
CA GLN A 182 -2.78 -21.60 18.86
C GLN A 182 -2.23 -20.25 19.37
N VAL A 183 -3.02 -19.18 19.15
CA VAL A 183 -2.62 -17.83 19.55
C VAL A 183 -3.38 -17.46 20.82
N ASN A 184 -2.64 -17.25 21.89
CA ASN A 184 -3.22 -16.86 23.18
C ASN A 184 -3.27 -15.33 23.32
N ILE A 185 -4.26 -14.85 24.08
CA ILE A 185 -4.39 -13.43 24.41
C ILE A 185 -3.12 -12.91 25.09
N ASP A 186 -2.48 -13.73 25.93
CA ASP A 186 -1.22 -13.37 26.60
C ASP A 186 -0.09 -13.08 25.60
N GLN A 187 -0.03 -13.81 24.49
CA GLN A 187 0.96 -13.55 23.44
C GLN A 187 0.68 -12.23 22.72
N ILE A 188 -0.60 -11.92 22.48
CA ILE A 188 -1.00 -10.64 21.87
C ILE A 188 -0.64 -9.48 22.81
N LEU A 189 -0.95 -9.60 24.10
CA LEU A 189 -0.61 -8.60 25.12
C LEU A 189 0.90 -8.45 25.28
N HIS A 190 1.65 -9.56 25.30
CA HIS A 190 3.11 -9.53 25.28
C HIS A 190 3.64 -8.86 24.01
N GLY A 191 3.00 -9.08 22.86
CA GLY A 191 3.36 -8.41 21.61
C GLY A 191 3.08 -6.92 21.57
N LEU A 192 2.29 -6.41 22.51
CA LEU A 192 2.11 -4.99 22.78
C LEU A 192 3.11 -4.45 23.81
N SER A 193 3.96 -5.32 24.38
CA SER A 193 5.13 -4.87 25.13
C SER A 193 6.20 -4.38 24.16
N PHE A 194 6.90 -3.31 24.55
CA PHE A 194 7.99 -2.73 23.76
C PHE A 194 9.34 -3.45 24.03
N ASP A 195 9.28 -4.70 24.52
CA ASP A 195 10.46 -5.52 24.78
C ASP A 195 10.79 -6.35 23.54
N PHE A 196 11.93 -6.09 22.89
CA PHE A 196 12.33 -6.78 21.67
C PHE A 196 13.83 -7.03 21.60
N LYS A 197 14.21 -8.10 20.90
CA LYS A 197 15.60 -8.45 20.64
C LYS A 197 16.14 -7.68 19.44
N LEU A 198 17.34 -7.10 19.60
CA LEU A 198 18.04 -6.38 18.53
C LEU A 198 18.40 -7.26 17.33
N GLU A 199 18.51 -8.57 17.54
CA GLU A 199 18.79 -9.56 16.48
C GLU A 199 17.80 -9.46 15.30
N TYR A 200 16.52 -9.22 15.59
CA TYR A 200 15.47 -9.14 14.57
C TYR A 200 15.23 -7.72 14.07
N LEU A 201 15.99 -6.72 14.53
CA LEU A 201 15.75 -5.31 14.21
C LEU A 201 15.86 -5.02 12.70
N ALA A 202 16.85 -5.61 12.02
CA ALA A 202 17.02 -5.43 10.58
C ALA A 202 15.79 -5.95 9.80
N LEU A 203 15.29 -7.13 10.18
CA LEU A 203 14.08 -7.71 9.60
C LEU A 203 12.85 -6.86 9.94
N ALA A 204 12.72 -6.39 11.19
CA ALA A 204 11.63 -5.50 11.59
C ALA A 204 11.62 -4.20 10.79
N ILE A 205 12.79 -3.59 10.51
CA ILE A 205 12.89 -2.41 9.65
C ILE A 205 12.49 -2.74 8.21
N ALA A 206 12.91 -3.89 7.68
CA ALA A 206 12.52 -4.34 6.34
C ALA A 206 11.00 -4.55 6.24
N VAL A 207 10.41 -5.18 7.26
CA VAL A 207 8.96 -5.37 7.40
C VAL A 207 8.27 -4.02 7.44
N TYR A 208 8.73 -3.08 8.28
CA TYR A 208 8.20 -1.71 8.32
C TYR A 208 8.26 -1.04 6.96
N GLY A 209 9.31 -1.27 6.17
CA GLY A 209 9.44 -0.72 4.83
C GLY A 209 8.40 -1.25 3.84
N TYR A 210 7.92 -2.48 4.02
CA TYR A 210 7.03 -3.18 3.08
C TYR A 210 5.57 -3.31 3.54
N THR A 211 5.29 -3.25 4.84
CA THR A 211 3.93 -3.44 5.38
C THR A 211 3.06 -2.20 5.23
N GLY A 212 1.81 -2.41 4.85
CA GLY A 212 0.87 -1.32 4.63
C GLY A 212 1.22 -0.50 3.38
N ILE A 213 1.07 0.81 3.47
CA ILE A 213 1.10 1.68 2.29
C ILE A 213 2.52 2.17 2.04
N ASN A 214 3.16 1.70 0.97
CA ASN A 214 4.54 2.07 0.68
C ASN A 214 4.62 3.39 -0.08
N PHE A 215 5.85 3.87 -0.29
CA PHE A 215 6.09 5.17 -0.92
C PHE A 215 5.39 5.30 -2.29
N GLY A 216 5.41 4.23 -3.09
CA GLY A 216 4.77 4.21 -4.41
C GLY A 216 3.26 4.42 -4.34
N GLU A 217 2.59 3.77 -3.40
CA GLU A 217 1.15 3.87 -3.18
C GLU A 217 0.76 5.20 -2.55
N ILE A 218 1.56 5.74 -1.62
CA ILE A 218 1.36 7.09 -1.07
C ILE A 218 1.40 8.10 -2.21
N MET A 219 2.41 8.03 -3.07
CA MET A 219 2.53 8.91 -4.23
C MET A 219 1.33 8.72 -5.17
N ALA A 220 1.05 7.48 -5.61
CA ALA A 220 -0.03 7.18 -6.56
C ALA A 220 -1.41 7.64 -6.05
N TYR A 221 -1.72 7.42 -4.76
CA TYR A 221 -2.97 7.87 -4.15
C TYR A 221 -3.18 9.37 -4.28
N THR A 222 -2.13 10.17 -4.06
CA THR A 222 -2.23 11.63 -4.22
C THR A 222 -2.52 12.05 -5.65
N TYR A 223 -1.95 11.36 -6.64
CA TYR A 223 -2.26 11.59 -8.07
C TYR A 223 -3.70 11.17 -8.39
N TRP A 224 -4.14 10.01 -7.92
CA TRP A 224 -5.51 9.53 -8.12
C TRP A 224 -6.56 10.45 -7.47
N CYS A 225 -6.26 11.04 -6.31
CA CYS A 225 -7.10 12.07 -5.71
C CYS A 225 -7.30 13.28 -6.64
N LEU A 226 -6.23 13.72 -7.33
CA LEU A 226 -6.31 14.80 -8.31
C LEU A 226 -7.09 14.39 -9.56
N GLU A 227 -6.80 13.21 -10.12
CA GLU A 227 -7.44 12.70 -11.35
C GLU A 227 -8.93 12.40 -11.16
N LYS A 228 -9.31 11.81 -10.02
CA LYS A 228 -10.72 11.59 -9.65
C LYS A 228 -11.48 12.91 -9.50
N GLY A 229 -10.75 14.01 -9.33
CA GLY A 229 -11.28 15.36 -9.30
C GLY A 229 -11.51 15.90 -7.90
N TYR A 230 -10.98 15.30 -6.83
CA TYR A 230 -11.19 15.79 -5.46
C TYR A 230 -10.76 17.26 -5.32
N ALA A 231 -9.62 17.63 -5.90
CA ALA A 231 -9.12 19.01 -5.93
C ALA A 231 -9.94 19.95 -6.82
N LYS A 232 -10.46 19.45 -7.95
CA LYS A 232 -11.28 20.24 -8.89
C LYS A 232 -12.65 20.55 -8.29
N GLU A 233 -13.29 19.53 -7.70
CA GLU A 233 -14.62 19.60 -7.11
C GLU A 233 -14.63 20.30 -5.74
N ALA A 234 -13.49 20.32 -5.02
CA ALA A 234 -13.31 21.15 -3.83
C ALA A 234 -13.52 22.65 -4.09
N GLY A 235 -13.27 23.11 -5.32
CA GLY A 235 -13.36 24.53 -5.67
C GLY A 235 -12.36 25.38 -4.88
N ASN A 236 -12.68 26.66 -4.67
CA ASN A 236 -11.86 27.58 -3.86
C ASN A 236 -12.53 27.96 -2.53
N LYS A 237 -13.75 27.47 -2.28
CA LYS A 237 -14.49 27.78 -1.06
C LYS A 237 -14.08 26.81 0.05
N ASN A 238 -13.85 27.34 1.26
CA ASN A 238 -13.47 26.55 2.43
C ASN A 238 -14.44 25.40 2.73
N GLU A 239 -15.73 25.58 2.52
CA GLU A 239 -16.73 24.53 2.73
C GLU A 239 -16.55 23.34 1.77
N GLY A 240 -16.31 23.63 0.48
CA GLY A 240 -16.04 22.61 -0.54
C GLY A 240 -14.77 21.84 -0.22
N ILE A 241 -13.68 22.56 0.10
CA ILE A 241 -12.40 21.96 0.51
C ILE A 241 -12.58 21.05 1.71
N LYS A 242 -13.21 21.52 2.80
CA LYS A 242 -13.47 20.69 3.99
C LYS A 242 -14.29 19.46 3.68
N SER A 243 -15.29 19.58 2.81
CA SER A 243 -16.14 18.46 2.43
C SER A 243 -15.40 17.39 1.64
N TRP A 244 -14.54 17.78 0.70
CA TRP A 244 -13.76 16.85 -0.12
C TRP A 244 -12.57 16.26 0.64
N ILE A 245 -12.02 16.97 1.63
CA ILE A 245 -11.10 16.37 2.61
C ILE A 245 -11.80 15.27 3.40
N LYS A 246 -13.06 15.48 3.82
CA LYS A 246 -13.82 14.43 4.51
C LYS A 246 -14.15 13.24 3.61
N VAL A 247 -14.33 13.44 2.30
CA VAL A 247 -14.46 12.33 1.34
C VAL A 247 -13.17 11.54 1.30
N MET A 248 -12.03 12.21 1.12
CA MET A 248 -10.70 11.59 1.13
C MET A 248 -10.42 10.85 2.44
N GLN A 249 -10.79 11.40 3.61
CA GLN A 249 -10.64 10.70 4.89
C GLN A 249 -11.57 9.48 5.05
N THR A 250 -12.65 9.41 4.27
CA THR A 250 -13.55 8.25 4.26
C THR A 250 -13.08 7.17 3.27
N ASP A 251 -12.21 7.55 2.33
CA ASP A 251 -11.72 6.76 1.20
C ASP A 251 -10.34 6.15 1.50
#